data_AF-A0A920FLR1-F1
#
_entry.id   AF-A0A920FLR1-F1
#
_cell.length_a   1.000
_cell.length_b   1.000
_cell.length_c   1.000
_cell.angle_alpha   90.00
_cell.angle_beta   90.00
_cell.angle_gamma   90.00
#
_symmetry.space_group_name_H-M   'P 1'
#
loop_
_entity.id
_entity.type
_entity.pdbx_description
1 polymer ?
#
loop_
_entity_poly.entity_id
_entity_poly.type
_entity_poly.pdbx_seq_one_letter_code
_entity_poly.pdbx_strand_id
1 'polypeptide(L)'
;MTACVSVQVGCSLDCAFCATGKLKRVRNLNPDEIYDQVVMISNQAAEEYDIPLSNIVFMGMGEPLLNYKSLITSIEKNTSKEGLGMSPKRITVSTAGIAKMIHKLADDEVRFNLALSLHAANDEKRNKIMPINETNNLDVLKKAMQYFALKQIQDLHWNTLFLKISMMSWKTPKN
;
A
#
# COMPACT_ATOMS: atom_id res chain seq x y z
N MET A 1 -6.44 -2.49 -16.98
CA MET A 1 -6.67 -3.41 -15.85
C MET A 1 -5.89 -2.96 -14.61
N THR A 2 -6.31 -3.30 -13.38
CA THR A 2 -5.55 -2.99 -12.15
C THR A 2 -5.11 -4.28 -11.45
N ALA A 3 -3.79 -4.43 -11.22
CA ALA A 3 -3.23 -5.57 -10.49
C ALA A 3 -3.26 -5.30 -8.99
N CYS A 4 -3.86 -6.20 -8.21
CA CYS A 4 -3.80 -6.19 -6.75
C CYS A 4 -2.71 -7.15 -6.28
N VAL A 5 -1.62 -6.62 -5.72
CA VAL A 5 -0.38 -7.37 -5.48
C VAL A 5 -0.16 -7.61 -3.99
N SER A 6 0.26 -8.83 -3.65
CA SER A 6 0.64 -9.23 -2.30
C SER A 6 2.13 -8.98 -2.06
N VAL A 7 2.49 -8.69 -0.81
CA VAL A 7 3.88 -8.45 -0.37
C VAL A 7 4.34 -9.43 0.70
N GLN A 8 3.42 -10.18 1.32
CA GLN A 8 3.70 -11.16 2.36
C GLN A 8 2.76 -12.36 2.22
N VAL A 9 3.16 -13.48 2.80
CA VAL A 9 2.27 -14.63 3.04
C VAL A 9 1.72 -14.50 4.46
N GLY A 10 0.43 -14.16 4.56
CA GLY A 10 -0.21 -13.75 5.82
C GLY A 10 0.06 -12.29 6.19
N CYS A 11 -0.43 -11.83 7.34
CA CYS A 11 -0.19 -10.47 7.83
C CYS A 11 -0.16 -10.47 9.36
N SER A 12 0.72 -9.68 9.97
CA SER A 12 0.93 -9.63 11.44
C SER A 12 0.19 -8.46 12.12
N LEU A 13 -0.74 -7.80 11.43
CA LEU A 13 -1.42 -6.61 11.95
C LEU A 13 -2.79 -6.91 12.58
N ASP A 14 -3.27 -8.16 12.49
CA ASP A 14 -4.47 -8.65 13.17
C ASP A 14 -5.72 -7.77 13.01
N CYS A 15 -5.86 -7.11 11.86
CA CYS A 15 -7.03 -6.29 11.55
C CYS A 15 -8.29 -7.16 11.53
N ALA A 16 -9.28 -6.84 12.37
CA ALA A 16 -10.45 -7.70 12.62
C ALA A 16 -11.31 -7.96 11.36
N PHE A 17 -11.30 -7.02 10.41
CA PHE A 17 -12.04 -7.11 9.15
C PHE A 17 -11.27 -7.84 8.03
N CYS A 18 -9.98 -8.10 8.22
CA CYS A 18 -9.12 -8.65 7.17
C CYS A 18 -9.02 -10.17 7.31
N ALA A 19 -9.41 -10.91 6.28
CA ALA A 19 -9.26 -12.36 6.26
C ALA A 19 -7.79 -12.77 6.44
N THR A 20 -6.86 -12.06 5.79
CA THR A 20 -5.41 -12.27 5.93
C THR A 20 -4.90 -11.93 7.33
N GLY A 21 -5.54 -11.00 8.04
CA GLY A 21 -5.21 -10.69 9.44
C GLY A 21 -5.58 -11.81 10.42
N LYS A 22 -6.44 -12.76 10.02
CA LYS A 22 -6.70 -13.98 10.80
C LYS A 22 -5.67 -15.07 10.56
N LEU A 23 -4.86 -14.94 9.50
CA LEU A 23 -3.78 -15.86 9.18
C LEU A 23 -2.49 -15.36 9.82
N LYS A 24 -1.76 -16.25 10.49
CA LYS A 24 -0.43 -15.91 11.00
C LYS A 24 0.48 -15.52 9.84
N ARG A 25 1.27 -14.46 10.02
CA ARG A 25 2.35 -14.12 9.08
C ARG A 25 3.35 -15.28 9.02
N VAL A 26 3.61 -15.76 7.81
CA VAL A 26 4.59 -16.82 7.53
C VAL A 26 5.93 -16.20 7.15
N ARG A 27 5.96 -15.39 6.08
CA ARG A 27 7.18 -14.76 5.58
C ARG A 27 6.91 -13.52 4.72
N ASN A 28 7.96 -12.75 4.47
CA ASN A 28 7.98 -11.75 3.41
C ASN A 28 8.15 -12.42 2.05
N LEU A 29 7.57 -11.80 1.01
CA LEU A 29 7.89 -12.14 -0.36
C LEU A 29 9.21 -11.48 -0.77
N ASN A 30 9.96 -12.16 -1.64
CA ASN A 30 11.13 -11.61 -2.30
C ASN A 30 10.71 -10.61 -3.39
N PRO A 31 11.61 -9.71 -3.81
CA PRO A 31 11.29 -8.72 -4.85
C PRO A 31 10.79 -9.36 -6.16
N ASP A 32 11.38 -10.49 -6.54
CA ASP A 32 11.01 -11.30 -7.71
C ASP A 32 9.58 -11.85 -7.58
N GLU A 33 9.23 -12.49 -6.46
CA GLU A 33 7.86 -12.97 -6.20
C GLU A 33 6.80 -11.85 -6.24
N ILE A 34 7.16 -10.62 -5.86
CA ILE A 34 6.25 -9.46 -5.94
C ILE A 34 6.12 -8.99 -7.39
N TYR A 35 7.23 -8.92 -8.13
CA TYR A 35 7.25 -8.53 -9.54
C TYR A 35 6.53 -9.53 -10.43
N ASP A 36 6.76 -10.83 -10.23
CA ASP A 36 6.18 -11.90 -11.03
C ASP A 36 4.64 -11.92 -10.97
N GLN A 37 4.05 -11.59 -9.81
CA GLN A 37 2.59 -11.40 -9.70
C GLN A 37 2.09 -10.36 -10.71
N VAL A 38 2.81 -9.25 -10.87
CA VAL A 38 2.43 -8.18 -11.80
C VAL A 38 2.54 -8.64 -13.24
N VAL A 39 3.65 -9.32 -13.59
CA VAL A 39 3.88 -9.83 -14.95
C VAL A 39 2.84 -10.87 -15.31
N MET A 40 2.54 -11.82 -14.42
CA MET A 40 1.51 -12.84 -14.63
C MET A 40 0.14 -12.20 -14.88
N ILE A 41 -0.26 -11.22 -14.05
CA ILE A 41 -1.53 -10.50 -14.25
C ILE A 41 -1.51 -9.72 -15.57
N SER A 42 -0.39 -9.10 -15.93
CA SER A 42 -0.27 -8.34 -17.19
C SER A 42 -0.38 -9.24 -18.42
N ASN A 43 0.21 -10.43 -18.39
CA ASN A 43 0.15 -11.37 -19.50
C ASN A 43 -1.27 -11.95 -19.62
N GLN A 44 -1.85 -12.41 -18.51
CA GLN A 44 -3.23 -12.89 -18.49
C GLN A 44 -4.21 -11.81 -18.94
N ALA A 45 -3.98 -10.55 -18.57
CA ALA A 45 -4.79 -9.42 -19.00
C ALA A 45 -4.79 -9.21 -20.51
N ALA A 46 -3.63 -9.34 -21.14
CA ALA A 46 -3.47 -9.22 -22.58
C ALA A 46 -4.03 -10.44 -23.32
N GLU A 47 -3.75 -11.65 -22.82
CA GLU A 47 -4.13 -12.91 -23.48
C GLU A 47 -5.64 -13.18 -23.42
N GLU A 48 -6.26 -13.00 -22.26
CA GLU A 48 -7.67 -13.38 -22.06
C GLU A 48 -8.66 -12.25 -22.34
N TYR A 49 -8.21 -10.99 -22.21
CA TYR A 49 -9.11 -9.84 -22.25
C TYR A 49 -8.70 -8.75 -23.25
N ASP A 50 -7.54 -8.87 -23.90
CA ASP A 50 -6.97 -7.85 -24.79
C ASP A 50 -6.95 -6.43 -24.15
N ILE A 51 -6.68 -6.37 -22.83
CA ILE A 51 -6.64 -5.13 -22.08
C ILE A 51 -5.28 -4.99 -21.40
N PRO A 52 -4.55 -3.88 -21.61
CA PRO A 52 -3.26 -3.68 -20.96
C PRO A 52 -3.41 -3.45 -19.45
N LEU A 53 -2.38 -3.84 -18.70
CA LEU A 53 -2.24 -3.45 -17.30
C LEU A 53 -2.04 -1.94 -17.20
N SER A 54 -2.90 -1.26 -16.43
CA SER A 54 -2.92 0.20 -16.35
C SER A 54 -2.55 0.75 -14.97
N ASN A 55 -2.70 -0.04 -13.91
CA ASN A 55 -2.36 0.35 -12.53
C ASN A 55 -1.90 -0.85 -11.69
N ILE A 56 -1.08 -0.59 -10.68
CA ILE A 56 -0.67 -1.56 -9.65
C ILE A 56 -1.10 -1.02 -8.29
N VAL A 57 -1.76 -1.84 -7.48
CA VAL A 57 -2.10 -1.52 -6.09
C VAL A 57 -1.55 -2.60 -5.15
N PHE A 58 -0.75 -2.20 -4.16
CA PHE A 58 -0.29 -3.09 -3.10
C PHE A 58 -1.35 -3.16 -2.00
N MET A 59 -2.42 -3.89 -2.30
CA MET A 59 -3.58 -4.11 -1.42
C MET A 59 -3.93 -5.61 -1.29
N GLY A 60 -3.02 -6.48 -1.71
CA GLY A 60 -3.14 -7.93 -1.55
C GLY A 60 -2.82 -8.36 -0.11
N MET A 61 -2.15 -9.50 0.03
CA MET A 61 -1.75 -10.01 1.33
C MET A 61 -0.52 -9.29 1.89
N GLY A 62 -0.60 -8.89 3.16
CA GLY A 62 0.49 -8.31 3.94
C GLY A 62 0.43 -6.79 4.10
N GLU A 63 1.32 -6.27 4.94
CA GLU A 63 1.57 -4.85 5.12
C GLU A 63 2.82 -4.45 4.31
N PRO A 64 2.68 -3.66 3.22
CA PRO A 64 3.79 -3.26 2.36
C PRO A 64 4.97 -2.64 3.12
N LEU A 65 4.70 -1.80 4.13
CA LEU A 65 5.77 -1.12 4.85
C LEU A 65 6.55 -2.05 5.80
N LEU A 66 6.03 -3.23 6.12
CA LEU A 66 6.78 -4.28 6.84
C LEU A 66 7.63 -5.17 5.92
N ASN A 67 7.52 -4.98 4.59
CA ASN A 67 8.39 -5.61 3.60
C ASN A 67 9.05 -4.56 2.68
N TYR A 68 9.48 -3.44 3.29
CA TYR A 68 9.91 -2.24 2.58
C TYR A 68 10.98 -2.48 1.51
N LYS A 69 12.06 -3.20 1.85
CA LYS A 69 13.17 -3.44 0.92
C LYS A 69 12.69 -4.16 -0.35
N SER A 70 11.96 -5.27 -0.18
CA SER A 70 11.45 -6.02 -1.33
C SER A 70 10.41 -5.25 -2.12
N LEU A 71 9.57 -4.48 -1.43
CA LEU A 71 8.60 -3.59 -2.06
C LEU A 71 9.29 -2.57 -2.98
N ILE A 72 10.26 -1.81 -2.47
CA ILE A 72 10.96 -0.78 -3.26
C ILE A 72 11.67 -1.40 -4.46
N THR A 73 12.43 -2.48 -4.27
CA THR A 73 13.12 -3.17 -5.37
C THR A 73 12.14 -3.68 -6.43
N SER A 74 10.97 -4.19 -6.02
CA SER A 74 9.93 -4.61 -6.98
C SER A 74 9.34 -3.42 -7.75
N ILE A 75 9.14 -2.27 -7.10
CA ILE A 75 8.61 -1.06 -7.75
C ILE A 75 9.64 -0.49 -8.73
N GLU A 76 10.91 -0.44 -8.35
CA GLU A 76 12.02 -0.06 -9.25
C GLU A 76 12.03 -0.95 -10.49
N LYS A 77 11.90 -2.28 -10.32
CA LYS A 77 11.83 -3.20 -11.47
C LYS A 77 10.59 -2.95 -12.33
N ASN A 78 9.42 -2.77 -11.73
CA ASN A 78 8.18 -2.46 -12.46
C ASN A 78 8.26 -1.15 -13.27
N THR A 79 9.04 -0.18 -12.79
CA THR A 79 9.17 1.15 -13.42
C THR A 79 10.37 1.26 -14.35
N SER A 80 11.33 0.33 -14.27
CA SER A 80 12.51 0.26 -15.12
C SER A 80 12.16 -0.05 -16.58
N LYS A 81 13.04 0.38 -17.50
CA LYS A 81 12.90 0.09 -18.93
C LYS A 81 13.06 -1.40 -19.24
N GLU A 82 13.87 -2.11 -18.45
CA GLU A 82 14.06 -3.56 -18.55
C GLU A 82 12.95 -4.37 -17.86
N GLY A 83 11.99 -3.70 -17.21
CA GLY A 83 10.80 -4.30 -16.63
C GLY A 83 9.56 -3.93 -17.44
N LEU A 84 8.53 -3.40 -16.77
CA LEU A 84 7.28 -3.00 -17.43
C LEU A 84 7.27 -1.55 -17.92
N GLY A 85 8.30 -0.76 -17.61
CA GLY A 85 8.37 0.66 -17.99
C GLY A 85 7.20 1.50 -17.47
N MET A 86 6.53 1.06 -16.40
CA MET A 86 5.33 1.73 -15.90
C MET A 86 5.69 3.06 -15.24
N SER A 87 4.84 4.07 -15.43
CA SER A 87 4.97 5.31 -14.66
C SER A 87 4.76 5.01 -13.16
N PRO A 88 5.65 5.47 -12.26
CA PRO A 88 5.46 5.34 -10.82
C PRO A 88 4.12 5.89 -10.32
N LYS A 89 3.55 6.90 -11.01
CA LYS A 89 2.24 7.48 -10.71
C LYS A 89 1.05 6.52 -10.89
N ARG A 90 1.26 5.38 -11.57
CA ARG A 90 0.26 4.31 -11.74
C ARG A 90 0.34 3.26 -10.64
N ILE A 91 1.26 3.42 -9.69
CA ILE A 91 1.49 2.51 -8.58
C ILE A 91 0.94 3.16 -7.31
N THR A 92 0.17 2.40 -6.53
CA THR A 92 -0.34 2.82 -5.21
C THR A 92 0.09 1.82 -4.14
N VAL A 93 0.82 2.31 -3.14
CA VAL A 93 1.16 1.54 -1.94
C VAL A 93 0.13 1.87 -0.87
N SER A 94 -0.58 0.86 -0.37
CA SER A 94 -1.47 1.01 0.79
C SER A 94 -0.73 0.65 2.08
N THR A 95 -1.02 1.35 3.18
CA THR A 95 -0.50 1.00 4.50
C THR A 95 -1.60 1.09 5.57
N ALA A 96 -1.54 0.22 6.56
CA ALA A 96 -2.31 0.29 7.79
C ALA A 96 -1.89 1.45 8.71
N GLY A 97 -0.83 2.18 8.36
CA GLY A 97 -0.39 3.36 9.09
C GLY A 97 0.76 3.05 10.05
N ILE A 98 1.94 2.77 9.49
CA ILE A 98 3.18 2.70 10.28
C ILE A 98 3.90 4.05 10.13
N ALA A 99 3.68 4.96 11.07
CA ALA A 99 4.09 6.36 10.96
C ALA A 99 5.58 6.54 10.66
N LYS A 100 6.44 5.79 11.37
CA LYS A 100 7.89 5.79 11.13
C LYS A 100 8.25 5.44 9.68
N MET A 101 7.52 4.49 9.08
CA MET A 101 7.77 4.08 7.70
C MET A 101 7.18 5.07 6.69
N ILE A 102 6.11 5.79 7.03
CA ILE A 102 5.58 6.91 6.22
C ILE A 102 6.61 8.05 6.17
N HIS A 103 7.27 8.37 7.27
CA HIS A 103 8.39 9.31 7.26
C HIS A 103 9.52 8.82 6.35
N LYS A 104 9.89 7.53 6.48
CA LYS A 104 10.91 6.94 5.60
C LYS A 104 10.55 7.02 4.13
N LEU A 105 9.28 6.78 3.75
CA LEU A 105 8.82 6.94 2.37
C LEU A 105 9.02 8.38 1.87
N ALA A 106 8.78 9.37 2.73
CA ALA A 106 8.97 10.77 2.40
C ALA A 106 10.46 11.12 2.21
N ASP A 107 11.31 10.61 3.10
CA ASP A 107 12.76 10.84 3.09
C ASP A 107 13.45 10.11 1.92
N ASP A 108 12.92 8.97 1.50
CA ASP A 108 13.39 8.22 0.32
C ASP A 108 12.81 8.79 -1.00
N GLU A 109 12.08 9.91 -0.96
CA GLU A 109 11.56 10.64 -2.14
C GLU A 109 10.81 9.75 -3.15
N VAL A 110 9.99 8.83 -2.62
CA VAL A 110 9.28 7.87 -3.47
C VAL A 110 8.33 8.57 -4.44
N ARG A 111 8.19 8.02 -5.65
CA ARG A 111 7.42 8.63 -6.75
C ARG A 111 6.05 7.99 -7.00
N PHE A 112 5.65 7.03 -6.17
CA PHE A 112 4.36 6.34 -6.25
C PHE A 112 3.32 6.96 -5.31
N ASN A 113 2.05 6.64 -5.51
CA ASN A 113 0.97 7.12 -4.64
C ASN A 113 0.94 6.35 -3.32
N LEU A 114 0.66 7.06 -2.22
CA LEU A 114 0.45 6.48 -0.89
C LEU A 114 -1.05 6.51 -0.52
N ALA A 115 -1.59 5.38 -0.09
CA ALA A 115 -2.94 5.26 0.45
C ALA A 115 -2.91 4.83 1.92
N LEU A 116 -3.66 5.50 2.77
CA LEU A 116 -3.76 5.18 4.20
C LEU A 116 -5.09 4.48 4.52
N SER A 117 -5.00 3.30 5.14
CA SER A 117 -6.14 2.53 5.62
C SER A 117 -6.55 2.97 7.03
N LEU A 118 -7.56 3.85 7.11
CA LEU A 118 -8.01 4.44 8.38
C LEU A 118 -9.09 3.59 9.10
N HIS A 119 -10.13 3.17 8.37
CA HIS A 119 -11.29 2.38 8.85
C HIS A 119 -12.13 2.93 10.03
N ALA A 120 -11.67 3.95 10.75
CA ALA A 120 -12.45 4.68 11.74
C ALA A 120 -11.95 6.12 11.91
N ALA A 121 -12.86 7.04 12.27
CA ALA A 121 -12.56 8.47 12.47
C ALA A 121 -12.22 8.84 13.93
N ASN A 122 -12.21 7.87 14.85
CA ASN A 122 -11.78 8.05 16.23
C ASN A 122 -10.94 6.85 16.69
N ASP A 123 -10.02 7.11 17.62
CA ASP A 123 -9.06 6.10 18.09
C ASP A 123 -9.73 4.94 18.83
N GLU A 124 -10.79 5.19 19.60
CA GLU A 124 -11.51 4.13 20.33
C GLU A 124 -12.06 3.04 19.39
N LYS A 125 -12.71 3.45 18.29
CA LYS A 125 -13.20 2.50 17.29
C LYS A 125 -12.06 1.90 16.49
N ARG A 126 -11.02 2.68 16.20
CA ARG A 126 -9.88 2.20 15.42
C ARG A 126 -9.10 1.12 16.18
N ASN A 127 -8.88 1.26 17.48
CA ASN A 127 -8.22 0.25 18.33
C ASN A 127 -8.94 -1.10 18.27
N LYS A 128 -10.28 -1.11 18.27
CA LYS A 128 -11.08 -2.35 18.18
C LYS A 128 -10.93 -3.08 16.86
N ILE A 129 -10.59 -2.37 15.79
CA ILE A 129 -10.63 -2.86 14.40
C ILE A 129 -9.22 -3.09 13.85
N MET A 130 -8.25 -2.27 14.30
CA MET A 130 -6.87 -2.22 13.85
C MET A 130 -5.93 -2.00 15.06
N PRO A 131 -5.43 -3.08 15.68
CA PRO A 131 -4.57 -3.00 16.87
C PRO A 131 -3.34 -2.09 16.72
N ILE A 132 -2.83 -1.94 15.50
CA ILE A 132 -1.71 -1.02 15.18
C ILE A 132 -1.97 0.44 15.61
N ASN A 133 -3.24 0.84 15.79
CA ASN A 133 -3.61 2.17 16.24
C ASN A 133 -3.13 2.50 17.66
N GLU A 134 -2.92 1.50 18.52
CA GLU A 134 -2.40 1.71 19.88
C GLU A 134 -1.00 2.34 19.88
N THR A 135 -0.20 2.05 18.85
CA THR A 135 1.14 2.61 18.67
C THR A 135 1.19 3.70 17.60
N ASN A 136 0.19 3.78 16.73
CA ASN A 136 0.09 4.71 15.61
C ASN A 136 -1.31 5.33 15.54
N ASN A 137 -1.63 6.16 16.54
CA ASN A 137 -2.93 6.82 16.65
C ASN A 137 -3.18 7.84 15.53
N LEU A 138 -4.41 8.34 15.43
CA LEU A 138 -4.81 9.24 14.35
C LEU A 138 -4.00 10.54 14.29
N ASP A 139 -3.59 11.11 15.42
CA ASP A 139 -2.77 12.34 15.45
C ASP A 139 -1.36 12.10 14.91
N VAL A 140 -0.74 10.98 15.32
CA VAL A 140 0.58 10.57 14.82
C VAL A 140 0.53 10.29 13.32
N LEU A 141 -0.51 9.60 12.85
CA LEU A 141 -0.72 9.34 11.42
C LEU A 141 -0.95 10.63 10.63
N LYS A 142 -1.75 11.56 11.16
CA LYS A 142 -1.98 12.87 10.54
C LYS A 142 -0.67 13.61 10.34
N LYS A 143 0.19 13.67 11.36
CA LYS A 143 1.50 14.32 11.28
C LYS A 143 2.42 13.64 10.26
N ALA A 144 2.46 12.31 10.24
CA ALA A 144 3.26 11.56 9.26
C ALA A 144 2.79 11.79 7.81
N MET A 145 1.48 11.80 7.58
CA MET A 145 0.91 12.09 6.25
C MET A 145 1.15 13.54 5.82
N GLN A 146 1.07 14.51 6.75
CA GLN A 146 1.42 15.90 6.47
C GLN A 146 2.90 16.04 6.10
N TYR A 147 3.80 15.36 6.81
CA TYR A 147 5.22 15.35 6.48
C TYR A 147 5.47 14.76 5.08
N PHE A 148 4.86 13.61 4.77
CA PHE A 148 4.92 13.00 3.45
C PHE A 148 4.43 13.96 2.35
N ALA A 149 3.28 14.59 2.56
CA ALA A 149 2.71 15.58 1.64
C ALA A 149 3.65 16.77 1.39
N LEU A 150 4.22 17.34 2.45
CA LEU A 150 5.10 18.52 2.36
C LEU A 150 6.38 18.20 1.58
N LYS A 151 7.00 17.04 1.84
CA LYS A 151 8.20 16.59 1.11
C LYS A 151 7.94 16.40 -0.37
N GLN A 152 6.80 15.80 -0.73
CA GLN A 152 6.41 15.62 -2.12
C GLN A 152 6.16 16.95 -2.84
N ILE A 153 5.68 17.98 -2.14
CA ILE A 153 5.48 19.32 -2.73
C ILE A 153 6.82 20.05 -2.91
N GLN A 154 7.76 19.91 -1.98
CA GLN A 154 9.07 20.59 -2.06
C GLN A 154 9.93 20.09 -3.23
N ASP A 155 9.76 18.84 -3.63
CA ASP A 155 10.47 18.23 -4.77
C ASP A 155 9.81 18.54 -6.14
N LEU A 156 8.57 19.05 -6.13
CA LEU A 156 7.77 19.29 -7.34
C LEU A 156 7.47 20.78 -7.57
N HIS A 157 8.25 21.41 -8.45
CA HIS A 157 7.67 22.39 -9.38
C HIS A 157 6.55 21.65 -10.17
N TRP A 158 5.28 21.96 -9.87
CA TRP A 158 4.02 21.52 -10.51
C TRP A 158 3.15 20.49 -9.75
N ASN A 159 1.94 20.97 -9.43
CA ASN A 159 0.74 20.34 -8.89
C ASN A 159 0.54 18.84 -9.21
N THR A 160 0.34 18.01 -8.18
CA THR A 160 -0.97 17.47 -7.74
C THR A 160 -0.73 16.36 -6.71
N LEU A 161 -1.01 16.62 -5.42
CA LEU A 161 -0.99 15.58 -4.38
C LEU A 161 -2.38 14.93 -4.30
N PHE A 162 -2.51 13.67 -4.70
CA PHE A 162 -3.72 12.89 -4.45
C PHE A 162 -3.53 12.01 -3.21
N LEU A 163 -3.91 12.54 -2.05
CA LEU A 163 -4.12 11.72 -0.86
C LEU A 163 -5.42 10.93 -1.04
N LYS A 164 -5.33 9.64 -1.37
CA LYS A 164 -6.52 8.78 -1.44
C LYS A 164 -6.72 8.10 -0.08
N ILE A 165 -7.52 8.73 0.77
CA ILE A 165 -7.99 8.13 2.01
C ILE A 165 -9.16 7.21 1.67
N SER A 166 -8.99 5.89 1.82
CA SER A 166 -10.09 4.95 1.70
C SER A 166 -10.75 4.75 3.06
N MET A 167 -11.98 5.24 3.22
CA MET A 167 -12.86 4.86 4.33
C MET A 167 -13.85 3.81 3.84
N MET A 168 -13.48 2.53 3.96
CA MET A 168 -14.46 1.46 3.76
C MET A 168 -15.35 1.39 4.99
N SER A 169 -16.56 1.95 4.88
CA SER A 169 -17.60 1.86 5.93
C SER A 169 -18.05 0.40 6.05
N TRP A 170 -17.71 -0.23 7.17
CA TRP A 170 -18.26 -1.53 7.53
C TRP A 170 -19.66 -1.30 8.10
N LYS A 171 -20.71 -1.65 7.33
CA LYS A 171 -22.01 -1.90 7.94
C LYS A 171 -21.83 -3.12 8.84
N THR A 172 -21.83 -2.89 10.15
CA THR A 172 -21.96 -3.95 11.15
C THR A 172 -23.11 -4.87 10.75
N PRO A 173 -22.92 -6.20 10.67
CA PRO A 173 -24.04 -7.11 10.55
C PRO A 173 -24.95 -6.82 11.74
N LYS A 174 -26.19 -6.42 11.43
CA LYS A 174 -27.23 -6.35 12.43
C LYS A 174 -27.47 -7.78 12.89
N ASN A 175 -27.13 -8.08 14.14
CA ASN A 175 -27.77 -9.18 14.86
C ASN A 175 -29.25 -8.83 15.06
#